data_AF-A0A6A6JYQ6-F1
#
_entry.id   AF-A0A6A6JYQ6-F1
#
_cell.length_a   1.000
_cell.length_b   1.000
_cell.length_c   1.000
_cell.angle_alpha   90.00
_cell.angle_beta   90.00
_cell.angle_gamma   90.00
#
_symmetry.space_group_name_H-M   'P 1'
#
loop_
_entity.id
_entity.type
_entity.pdbx_description
1 polymer ?
#
loop_
_entity_poly.entity_id
_entity_poly.type
_entity_poly.pdbx_seq_one_letter_code
_entity_poly.pdbx_strand_id
1 'polypeptide(L)'
;MLRDTVVFPRIVMPLSVGRGKSVSALEHAAKNDSCCKILLLTQVDGSVDNPSNDDLYKVGTVADVVQLLRLPDGDNESVAVDSKIEALRRSVLKEFDIWHKLSKKTQSEVVASTYEIKKLGHLSDVVASHLAISVEDKQKVIEEFCVVKRLDMVFGLIKLEISVLNAQKKIDDRVRSQVESTHKVYYLNEQLKAIQRELEESDGACCDSDSASEFERKINATPLSEEAKERALSDLKRYKKMNLMSPEANIISSYLKWLLDLPWGKFKNTRIDMENSLKILNGNHYGVGKTSLAKSIAEATGREFVRVSLGGIHDESEIRGHRRTYVGAMPGKIIKQLKQAKTCNPLFLLDEIDKVGSDYRGDPTAALLEVLDPDHNKHFVDNYLEVEFDLSNVMFVATANSLNMQKPLLDRMEAIQLSGYTEEEKLHIAKSHLIPNLRKEHGLREKEWEISDGAIYDLMRFYTRESGVRNLKRELASLMRKGMREILTDKTKTVTSLSITSDNISKYAGVRKYDFGIIEKNSLVGVVTGLAYTDTGGDLLTIESVTMPGKGA
;
A
#
# COMPACT_ATOMS: atom_id res chain seq x y z
N MET A 1 8.83 42.63 -20.34
CA MET A 1 9.17 41.21 -20.12
C MET A 1 9.24 40.96 -18.62
N LEU A 2 8.53 39.95 -18.14
CA LEU A 2 8.44 39.59 -16.73
C LEU A 2 9.08 38.22 -16.48
N ARG A 3 9.73 38.09 -15.33
CA ARG A 3 10.33 36.84 -14.84
C ARG A 3 9.46 36.31 -13.69
N ASP A 4 9.14 35.01 -13.72
CA ASP A 4 8.47 34.25 -12.66
C ASP A 4 7.12 34.86 -12.16
N THR A 5 6.53 35.78 -12.93
CA THR A 5 5.41 36.66 -12.53
C THR A 5 4.51 36.93 -13.74
N VAL A 6 3.19 36.83 -13.55
CA VAL A 6 2.18 37.12 -14.58
C VAL A 6 1.31 38.29 -14.10
N VAL A 7 1.09 39.31 -14.95
CA VAL A 7 0.24 40.47 -14.64
C VAL A 7 -1.13 40.32 -15.29
N PHE A 8 -2.19 40.43 -14.49
CA PHE A 8 -3.57 40.34 -14.95
C PHE A 8 -4.13 41.73 -15.35
N PRO A 9 -5.02 41.82 -16.35
CA PRO A 9 -5.59 43.10 -16.79
C PRO A 9 -6.37 43.82 -15.68
N ARG A 10 -6.16 45.14 -15.56
CA ARG A 10 -6.78 46.04 -14.56
C ARG A 10 -6.35 45.81 -13.10
N ILE A 11 -5.53 44.82 -12.79
CA ILE A 11 -4.89 44.73 -11.48
C ILE A 11 -3.71 45.72 -11.45
N VAL A 12 -3.72 46.64 -10.49
CA VAL A 12 -2.52 47.40 -10.12
C VAL A 12 -1.64 46.47 -9.29
N MET A 13 -0.45 46.13 -9.79
CA MET A 13 0.49 45.26 -9.09
C MET A 13 1.89 45.90 -9.11
N PRO A 14 2.59 46.02 -7.96
CA PRO A 14 3.96 46.51 -7.94
C PRO A 14 4.90 45.52 -8.65
N LEU A 15 5.70 46.03 -9.59
CA LEU A 15 6.61 45.23 -10.41
C LEU A 15 8.07 45.59 -10.13
N SER A 16 8.80 44.65 -9.53
CA SER A 16 10.25 44.76 -9.30
C SER A 16 11.04 44.52 -10.59
N VAL A 17 11.35 45.59 -11.32
CA VAL A 17 12.04 45.50 -12.63
C VAL A 17 13.53 45.81 -12.50
N GLY A 18 14.36 44.75 -12.52
CA GLY A 18 15.83 44.88 -12.40
C GLY A 18 16.63 44.77 -13.71
N ARG A 19 16.06 44.27 -14.81
CA ARG A 19 16.79 44.09 -16.09
C ARG A 19 16.83 45.41 -16.87
N GLY A 20 18.03 45.90 -17.22
CA GLY A 20 18.25 47.23 -17.81
C GLY A 20 17.45 47.54 -19.08
N LYS A 21 17.19 46.56 -19.95
CA LYS A 21 16.30 46.72 -21.12
C LYS A 21 14.85 47.06 -20.71
N SER A 22 14.32 46.39 -19.68
CA SER A 22 12.98 46.63 -19.16
C SER A 22 12.90 47.95 -18.37
N VAL A 23 13.95 48.32 -17.64
CA VAL A 23 14.04 49.63 -16.95
C VAL A 23 14.07 50.77 -17.98
N SER A 24 14.91 50.67 -19.00
CA SER A 24 15.01 51.68 -20.08
C SER A 24 13.70 51.83 -20.86
N ALA A 25 12.99 50.73 -21.12
CA ALA A 25 11.65 50.78 -21.73
C ALA A 25 10.63 51.52 -20.84
N LEU A 26 10.66 51.33 -19.52
CA LEU A 26 9.80 52.05 -18.57
C LEU A 26 10.19 53.52 -18.44
N GLU A 27 11.48 53.85 -18.39
CA GLU A 27 11.94 55.24 -18.41
C GLU A 27 11.57 55.97 -19.70
N HIS A 28 11.60 55.28 -20.84
CA HIS A 28 11.19 55.86 -22.13
C HIS A 28 9.67 56.06 -22.19
N ALA A 29 8.89 55.11 -21.68
CA ALA A 29 7.45 55.26 -21.54
C ALA A 29 7.05 56.39 -20.56
N ALA A 30 7.84 56.62 -19.50
CA ALA A 30 7.62 57.69 -18.53
C ALA A 30 8.11 59.08 -18.98
N LYS A 31 8.97 59.17 -20.01
CA LYS A 31 9.46 60.43 -20.59
C LYS A 31 8.59 60.96 -21.74
N ASN A 32 7.74 60.11 -22.32
CA ASN A 32 6.81 60.48 -23.40
C ASN A 32 5.39 60.60 -22.86
N ASP A 33 4.78 61.76 -23.02
CA ASP A 33 3.63 62.19 -22.23
C ASP A 33 2.35 61.32 -22.39
N SER A 34 1.74 60.97 -21.24
CA SER A 34 0.33 60.58 -21.01
C SER A 34 -0.37 59.53 -21.90
N CYS A 35 0.30 58.90 -22.87
CA CYS A 35 -0.30 57.89 -23.78
C CYS A 35 0.60 56.68 -24.10
N CYS A 36 1.75 56.55 -23.44
CA CYS A 36 2.71 55.48 -23.73
C CYS A 36 2.33 54.15 -23.03
N LYS A 37 1.50 53.34 -23.69
CA LYS A 37 1.09 52.01 -23.22
C LYS A 37 2.22 50.98 -23.32
N ILE A 38 2.42 50.21 -22.26
CA ILE A 38 3.41 49.12 -22.21
C ILE A 38 2.74 47.76 -22.37
N LEU A 39 3.44 46.81 -23.00
CA LEU A 39 3.01 45.42 -23.12
C LEU A 39 3.81 44.54 -22.14
N LEU A 40 3.09 43.87 -21.25
CA LEU A 40 3.63 43.00 -20.21
C LEU A 40 3.49 41.53 -20.62
N LEU A 41 4.53 41.01 -21.28
CA LEU A 41 4.70 39.59 -21.60
C LEU A 41 5.51 38.87 -20.52
N THR A 42 5.03 37.70 -20.10
CA THR A 42 5.73 36.77 -19.20
C THR A 42 6.69 35.88 -20.00
N GLN A 43 7.79 35.48 -19.39
CA GLN A 43 8.78 34.57 -19.96
C GLN A 43 8.41 33.10 -19.72
N VAL A 44 8.68 32.22 -20.69
CA VAL A 44 8.35 30.79 -20.62
C VAL A 44 9.27 30.05 -19.64
N ASP A 45 10.59 30.23 -19.77
CA ASP A 45 11.59 29.80 -18.79
C ASP A 45 12.21 31.01 -18.10
N GLY A 46 11.94 31.20 -16.81
CA GLY A 46 12.47 32.31 -16.02
C GLY A 46 13.99 32.28 -15.80
N SER A 47 14.66 31.16 -16.05
CA SER A 47 16.11 31.01 -15.85
C SER A 47 16.95 31.86 -16.81
N VAL A 48 16.46 32.08 -18.04
CA VAL A 48 17.17 32.81 -19.10
C VAL A 48 17.17 34.33 -18.84
N ASP A 49 18.32 35.00 -18.92
CA ASP A 49 18.42 36.43 -18.59
C ASP A 49 18.24 37.43 -19.75
N ASN A 50 18.35 36.97 -21.00
CA ASN A 50 18.00 37.75 -22.19
C ASN A 50 17.08 36.91 -23.11
N PRO A 51 15.79 36.76 -22.78
CA PRO A 51 14.83 36.08 -23.67
C PRO A 51 14.71 36.78 -25.03
N SER A 52 14.50 35.97 -26.07
CA SER A 52 14.06 36.35 -27.40
C SER A 52 12.52 36.41 -27.48
N ASN A 53 11.95 36.65 -28.66
CA ASN A 53 10.49 36.70 -28.85
C ASN A 53 9.82 35.33 -28.67
N ASP A 54 10.50 34.24 -28.97
CA ASP A 54 9.96 32.88 -28.85
C ASP A 54 10.04 32.33 -27.41
N ASP A 55 10.85 32.95 -26.55
CA ASP A 55 10.97 32.64 -25.11
C ASP A 55 9.89 33.33 -24.25
N LEU A 56 8.90 33.97 -24.88
CA LEU A 56 7.82 34.73 -24.24
C LEU A 56 6.44 34.11 -24.55
N TYR A 57 5.54 34.15 -23.57
CA TYR A 57 4.14 33.79 -23.81
C TYR A 57 3.50 34.77 -24.80
N LYS A 58 2.77 34.22 -25.79
CA LYS A 58 2.19 35.00 -26.90
C LYS A 58 1.01 35.90 -26.50
N VAL A 59 0.49 35.71 -25.29
CA VAL A 59 -0.58 36.53 -24.69
C VAL A 59 -0.03 37.22 -23.45
N GLY A 60 -0.23 38.52 -23.35
CA GLY A 60 0.18 39.34 -22.21
C GLY A 60 -0.70 40.57 -22.04
N THR A 61 -0.52 41.27 -20.92
CA THR A 61 -1.37 42.39 -20.51
C THR A 61 -0.83 43.70 -21.05
N VAL A 62 -1.64 44.45 -21.82
CA VAL A 62 -1.38 45.87 -22.08
C VAL A 62 -1.74 46.65 -20.82
N ALA A 63 -0.79 47.43 -20.31
CA ALA A 63 -0.97 48.28 -19.13
C ALA A 63 -0.55 49.72 -19.44
N ASP A 64 -1.27 50.66 -18.85
CA ASP A 64 -0.82 52.04 -18.70
C ASP A 64 0.16 52.12 -17.51
N VAL A 65 1.24 52.89 -17.61
CA VAL A 65 2.14 53.16 -16.46
C VAL A 65 1.46 54.21 -15.57
N VAL A 66 0.45 53.78 -14.81
CA VAL A 66 -0.42 54.65 -14.00
C VAL A 66 0.38 55.58 -13.10
N GLN A 67 1.39 55.05 -12.42
CA GLN A 67 2.34 55.84 -11.63
C GLN A 67 3.64 55.05 -11.43
N LEU A 68 4.80 55.66 -11.71
CA LEU A 68 6.10 55.06 -11.42
C LEU A 68 6.47 55.31 -9.95
N LEU A 69 5.74 54.64 -9.06
CA LEU A 69 5.86 54.78 -7.61
C LEU A 69 7.01 53.97 -7.03
N ARG A 70 7.60 54.51 -5.96
CA ARG A 70 7.99 53.71 -4.80
C ARG A 70 6.76 53.68 -3.87
N LEU A 71 6.36 52.49 -3.44
CA LEU A 71 5.19 52.22 -2.57
C LEU A 71 5.13 53.19 -1.38
N PRO A 72 3.95 53.69 -0.96
CA PRO A 72 2.81 52.86 -0.52
C PRO A 72 1.46 53.12 -1.23
N ASP A 73 0.43 52.34 -0.85
CA ASP A 73 -0.80 52.04 -1.60
C ASP A 73 -2.09 52.80 -1.17
N GLY A 74 -3.20 52.63 -1.93
CA GLY A 74 -4.58 52.98 -1.52
C GLY A 74 -5.68 52.99 -2.62
N ASP A 75 -6.53 51.95 -2.67
CA ASP A 75 -8.03 51.87 -2.76
C ASP A 75 -8.87 52.81 -3.69
N ASN A 76 -10.01 52.47 -4.37
CA ASN A 76 -10.85 51.25 -4.65
C ASN A 76 -11.73 51.54 -5.94
N GLU A 77 -12.92 51.00 -6.38
CA GLU A 77 -14.00 50.08 -5.93
C GLU A 77 -14.81 49.45 -7.13
N SER A 78 -15.31 48.20 -6.97
CA SER A 78 -16.37 47.45 -7.73
C SER A 78 -16.42 47.37 -9.29
N VAL A 79 -17.50 47.09 -10.09
CA VAL A 79 -19.01 47.08 -10.03
C VAL A 79 -19.63 45.71 -10.49
N ALA A 80 -20.91 45.44 -10.18
CA ALA A 80 -21.66 44.14 -10.23
C ALA A 80 -22.47 43.88 -11.55
N VAL A 81 -23.28 42.82 -11.77
CA VAL A 81 -23.77 41.62 -11.01
C VAL A 81 -23.97 40.43 -12.01
N ASP A 82 -24.15 39.16 -11.57
CA ASP A 82 -25.32 38.29 -11.93
C ASP A 82 -25.33 36.90 -11.21
N SER A 83 -26.54 36.43 -10.90
CA SER A 83 -27.02 35.32 -10.05
C SER A 83 -26.41 33.92 -10.23
N LYS A 84 -26.33 33.34 -11.43
CA LYS A 84 -25.75 31.99 -11.59
C LYS A 84 -24.24 32.01 -11.34
N ILE A 85 -23.58 33.09 -11.72
CA ILE A 85 -22.16 33.30 -11.45
C ILE A 85 -21.95 33.80 -10.01
N GLU A 86 -22.95 34.41 -9.36
CA GLU A 86 -22.94 34.60 -7.90
C GLU A 86 -22.86 33.28 -7.14
N ALA A 87 -23.52 32.21 -7.57
CA ALA A 87 -23.41 30.91 -6.91
C ALA A 87 -21.96 30.40 -6.95
N LEU A 88 -21.32 30.44 -8.12
CA LEU A 88 -19.92 30.05 -8.30
C LEU A 88 -18.96 31.00 -7.56
N ARG A 89 -19.21 32.32 -7.57
CA ARG A 89 -18.53 33.34 -6.75
C ARG A 89 -18.61 33.01 -5.26
N ARG A 90 -19.78 32.68 -4.73
CA ARG A 90 -19.98 32.31 -3.31
C ARG A 90 -19.20 31.04 -2.98
N SER A 91 -19.12 30.07 -3.90
CA SER A 91 -18.26 28.90 -3.76
C SER A 91 -16.77 29.27 -3.75
N VAL A 92 -16.29 30.08 -4.70
CA VAL A 92 -14.90 30.55 -4.76
C VAL A 92 -14.50 31.34 -3.51
N LEU A 93 -15.31 32.30 -3.07
CA LEU A 93 -15.07 33.10 -1.85
C LEU A 93 -15.03 32.21 -0.59
N LYS A 94 -15.88 31.20 -0.51
CA LYS A 94 -15.89 30.25 0.62
C LYS A 94 -14.64 29.37 0.64
N GLU A 95 -14.23 28.79 -0.49
CA GLU A 95 -12.99 28.00 -0.53
C GLU A 95 -11.76 28.90 -0.31
N PHE A 96 -11.77 30.15 -0.79
CA PHE A 96 -10.69 31.12 -0.55
C PHE A 96 -10.53 31.49 0.93
N ASP A 97 -11.64 31.66 1.67
CA ASP A 97 -11.64 31.82 3.14
C ASP A 97 -11.09 30.57 3.87
N ILE A 98 -11.45 29.36 3.42
CA ILE A 98 -10.90 28.10 3.94
C ILE A 98 -9.39 28.01 3.67
N TRP A 99 -8.95 28.35 2.45
CA TRP A 99 -7.54 28.40 2.07
C TRP A 99 -6.75 29.40 2.92
N HIS A 100 -7.28 30.62 3.10
CA HIS A 100 -6.66 31.67 3.91
C HIS A 100 -6.44 31.21 5.37
N LYS A 101 -7.45 30.58 5.99
CA LYS A 101 -7.37 30.00 7.34
C LYS A 101 -6.35 28.87 7.47
N LEU A 102 -5.98 28.21 6.37
CA LEU A 102 -4.95 27.17 6.32
C LEU A 102 -3.55 27.75 6.00
N SER A 103 -3.46 28.74 5.11
CA SER A 103 -2.18 29.20 4.54
C SER A 103 -1.37 30.09 5.48
N LYS A 104 -2.01 30.80 6.42
CA LYS A 104 -1.41 31.68 7.45
C LYS A 104 -0.48 32.82 6.97
N LYS A 105 -0.21 32.94 5.67
CA LYS A 105 0.76 33.90 5.09
C LYS A 105 0.14 35.18 4.55
N THR A 106 -1.17 35.20 4.34
CA THR A 106 -1.90 36.36 3.80
C THR A 106 -2.52 37.17 4.93
N GLN A 107 -2.57 38.51 4.80
CA GLN A 107 -3.33 39.36 5.72
C GLN A 107 -4.84 39.17 5.50
N SER A 108 -5.64 39.23 6.57
CA SER A 108 -7.11 39.05 6.54
C SER A 108 -7.84 40.12 5.73
N GLU A 109 -7.21 41.28 5.56
CA GLU A 109 -7.64 42.43 4.77
C GLU A 109 -7.88 42.07 3.29
N VAL A 110 -7.03 41.20 2.73
CA VAL A 110 -7.17 40.67 1.36
C VAL A 110 -8.47 39.89 1.17
N VAL A 111 -8.92 39.15 2.20
CA VAL A 111 -10.19 38.41 2.12
C VAL A 111 -11.36 39.39 2.08
N ALA A 112 -11.33 40.46 2.86
CA ALA A 112 -12.37 41.48 2.89
C ALA A 112 -12.52 42.19 1.53
N SER A 113 -11.44 42.72 0.97
CA SER A 113 -11.49 43.39 -0.35
C SER A 113 -11.93 42.43 -1.47
N THR A 114 -11.62 41.14 -1.37
CA THR A 114 -12.08 40.12 -2.34
C THR A 114 -13.62 39.94 -2.32
N TYR A 115 -14.31 40.16 -1.19
CA TYR A 115 -15.78 40.18 -1.16
C TYR A 115 -16.37 41.39 -1.92
N GLU A 116 -15.68 42.53 -1.91
CA GLU A 116 -16.10 43.80 -2.54
C GLU A 116 -15.85 43.83 -4.05
N ILE A 117 -14.98 42.99 -4.61
CA ILE A 117 -14.74 42.92 -6.06
C ILE A 117 -16.01 42.43 -6.76
N LYS A 118 -16.82 43.34 -7.31
CA LYS A 118 -18.13 42.97 -7.87
C LYS A 118 -18.04 42.37 -9.31
N LYS A 119 -16.96 42.62 -10.07
CA LYS A 119 -16.74 42.03 -11.41
C LYS A 119 -16.07 40.64 -11.34
N LEU A 120 -16.66 39.65 -12.00
CA LEU A 120 -16.33 38.22 -11.83
C LEU A 120 -15.02 37.77 -12.52
N GLY A 121 -14.65 38.40 -13.63
CA GLY A 121 -13.31 38.20 -14.22
C GLY A 121 -12.23 38.67 -13.24
N HIS A 122 -12.35 39.92 -12.76
CA HIS A 122 -11.43 40.51 -11.79
C HIS A 122 -11.36 39.72 -10.47
N LEU A 123 -12.46 39.13 -10.01
CA LEU A 123 -12.46 38.19 -8.88
C LEU A 123 -11.60 36.95 -9.15
N SER A 124 -11.71 36.37 -10.35
CA SER A 124 -10.88 35.23 -10.77
C SER A 124 -9.40 35.63 -10.80
N ASP A 125 -9.12 36.79 -11.38
CA ASP A 125 -7.77 37.35 -11.57
C ASP A 125 -7.09 37.66 -10.21
N VAL A 126 -7.81 38.26 -9.25
CA VAL A 126 -7.31 38.57 -7.90
C VAL A 126 -7.18 37.33 -7.03
N VAL A 127 -8.06 36.33 -7.14
CA VAL A 127 -7.89 35.08 -6.41
C VAL A 127 -6.71 34.27 -6.97
N ALA A 128 -6.52 34.25 -8.29
CA ALA A 128 -5.40 33.57 -8.94
C ALA A 128 -4.02 34.20 -8.62
N SER A 129 -3.94 35.52 -8.41
CA SER A 129 -2.68 36.17 -8.04
C SER A 129 -2.17 35.71 -6.68
N HIS A 130 -3.06 35.61 -5.67
CA HIS A 130 -2.73 35.25 -4.28
C HIS A 130 -2.42 33.76 -4.05
N LEU A 131 -2.90 32.85 -4.91
CA LEU A 131 -2.62 31.41 -4.78
C LEU A 131 -1.15 31.08 -5.06
N ALA A 132 -0.59 30.11 -4.33
CA ALA A 132 0.80 29.65 -4.46
C ALA A 132 1.04 28.64 -5.61
N ILE A 133 0.21 28.72 -6.67
CA ILE A 133 0.20 27.81 -7.84
C ILE A 133 1.27 28.17 -8.89
N SER A 134 1.51 27.24 -9.82
CA SER A 134 2.52 27.37 -10.88
C SER A 134 2.29 28.57 -11.81
N VAL A 135 3.38 29.08 -12.40
CA VAL A 135 3.33 30.17 -13.40
C VAL A 135 2.53 29.75 -14.63
N GLU A 136 2.68 28.50 -15.06
CA GLU A 136 1.96 27.90 -16.20
C GLU A 136 0.44 27.91 -15.97
N ASP A 137 -0.01 27.56 -14.76
CA ASP A 137 -1.43 27.54 -14.43
C ASP A 137 -2.01 28.95 -14.25
N LYS A 138 -1.23 29.91 -13.73
CA LYS A 138 -1.62 31.34 -13.71
C LYS A 138 -1.77 31.90 -15.14
N GLN A 139 -0.89 31.50 -16.06
CA GLN A 139 -0.97 31.91 -17.47
C GLN A 139 -2.23 31.34 -18.15
N LYS A 140 -2.53 30.04 -17.97
CA LYS A 140 -3.77 29.40 -18.48
C LYS A 140 -5.05 30.12 -18.04
N VAL A 141 -5.08 30.64 -16.81
CA VAL A 141 -6.22 31.42 -16.28
C VAL A 141 -6.38 32.76 -17.01
N ILE A 142 -5.32 33.41 -17.48
CA ILE A 142 -5.42 34.62 -18.32
C ILE A 142 -5.88 34.28 -19.74
N GLU A 143 -5.42 33.16 -20.30
CA GLU A 143 -5.70 32.76 -21.68
C GLU A 143 -7.13 32.25 -21.89
N GLU A 144 -7.81 31.74 -20.86
CA GLU A 144 -9.25 31.43 -20.93
C GLU A 144 -10.10 32.71 -20.80
N PHE A 145 -10.51 33.26 -21.95
CA PHE A 145 -11.32 34.48 -22.05
C PHE A 145 -12.77 34.32 -21.56
N CYS A 146 -13.30 33.10 -21.41
CA CYS A 146 -14.64 32.86 -20.89
C CYS A 146 -14.68 32.99 -19.36
N VAL A 147 -15.30 34.07 -18.85
CA VAL A 147 -15.37 34.39 -17.41
C VAL A 147 -15.88 33.24 -16.53
N VAL A 148 -16.85 32.44 -17.01
CA VAL A 148 -17.38 31.30 -16.24
C VAL A 148 -16.33 30.21 -16.10
N LYS A 149 -15.75 29.75 -17.23
CA LYS A 149 -14.68 28.74 -17.22
C LYS A 149 -13.45 29.19 -16.43
N ARG A 150 -13.06 30.47 -16.55
CA ARG A 150 -11.96 31.05 -15.77
C ARG A 150 -12.22 30.92 -14.26
N LEU A 151 -13.43 31.25 -13.81
CA LEU A 151 -13.82 31.14 -12.41
C LEU A 151 -13.90 29.67 -11.94
N ASP A 152 -14.35 28.74 -12.80
CA ASP A 152 -14.30 27.29 -12.54
C ASP A 152 -12.86 26.73 -12.45
N MET A 153 -11.95 27.18 -13.32
CA MET A 153 -10.52 26.82 -13.27
C MET A 153 -9.87 27.29 -11.97
N VAL A 154 -10.11 28.54 -11.58
CA VAL A 154 -9.63 29.09 -10.31
C VAL A 154 -10.23 28.34 -9.12
N PHE A 155 -11.53 28.00 -9.16
CA PHE A 155 -12.18 27.16 -8.13
C PHE A 155 -11.52 25.78 -7.98
N GLY A 156 -11.14 25.13 -9.09
CA GLY A 156 -10.39 23.88 -9.09
C GLY A 156 -8.99 24.02 -8.47
N LEU A 157 -8.27 25.08 -8.83
CA LEU A 157 -6.92 25.36 -8.32
C LEU A 157 -6.91 25.62 -6.81
N ILE A 158 -7.88 26.37 -6.27
CA ILE A 158 -8.05 26.56 -4.81
C ILE A 158 -8.21 25.20 -4.10
N LYS A 159 -9.01 24.28 -4.67
CA LYS A 159 -9.28 22.97 -4.06
C LYS A 159 -8.10 22.02 -4.07
N LEU A 160 -7.25 22.09 -5.09
CA LEU A 160 -5.98 21.37 -5.12
C LEU A 160 -5.04 21.89 -4.02
N GLU A 161 -4.92 23.22 -3.90
CA GLU A 161 -4.08 23.86 -2.89
C GLU A 161 -4.56 23.59 -1.45
N ILE A 162 -5.87 23.65 -1.19
CA ILE A 162 -6.46 23.22 0.11
C ILE A 162 -6.13 21.76 0.41
N SER A 163 -6.15 20.88 -0.60
CA SER A 163 -5.80 19.46 -0.44
C SER A 163 -4.33 19.28 -0.06
N VAL A 164 -3.41 20.03 -0.69
CA VAL A 164 -1.97 20.04 -0.37
C VAL A 164 -1.72 20.56 1.04
N LEU A 165 -2.29 21.71 1.43
CA LEU A 165 -2.13 22.28 2.78
C LEU A 165 -2.66 21.34 3.88
N ASN A 166 -3.78 20.63 3.64
CA ASN A 166 -4.30 19.63 4.57
C ASN A 166 -3.44 18.36 4.62
N ALA A 167 -2.77 17.97 3.53
CA ALA A 167 -1.82 16.87 3.54
C ALA A 167 -0.56 17.23 4.34
N GLN A 168 0.02 18.41 4.10
CA GLN A 168 1.18 18.91 4.86
C GLN A 168 0.88 18.98 6.36
N LYS A 169 -0.26 19.59 6.75
CA LYS A 169 -0.65 19.69 8.16
C LYS A 169 -0.75 18.32 8.84
N LYS A 170 -1.29 17.29 8.16
CA LYS A 170 -1.34 15.92 8.70
C LYS A 170 0.03 15.28 8.87
N ILE A 171 1.02 15.65 8.03
CA ILE A 171 2.41 15.23 8.20
C ILE A 171 3.00 15.93 9.42
N ASP A 172 2.83 17.25 9.53
CA ASP A 172 3.34 18.06 10.65
C ASP A 172 2.77 17.60 12.00
N ASP A 173 1.44 17.36 12.08
CA ASP A 173 0.77 16.84 13.29
C ASP A 173 1.26 15.42 13.65
N ARG A 174 1.61 14.58 12.66
CA ARG A 174 2.17 13.23 12.87
C ARG A 174 3.62 13.27 13.33
N VAL A 175 4.44 14.15 12.76
CA VAL A 175 5.82 14.38 13.19
C VAL A 175 5.84 14.94 14.60
N ARG A 176 5.01 15.96 14.90
CA ARG A 176 4.87 16.53 16.24
C ARG A 176 4.47 15.47 17.27
N SER A 177 3.42 14.69 17.03
CA SER A 177 2.98 13.67 18.00
C SER A 177 4.02 12.56 18.20
N GLN A 178 4.78 12.19 17.17
CA GLN A 178 5.90 11.24 17.31
C GLN A 178 7.05 11.84 18.13
N VAL A 179 7.42 13.11 17.90
CA VAL A 179 8.42 13.85 18.69
C VAL A 179 7.95 14.00 20.14
N GLU A 180 6.72 14.46 20.39
CA GLU A 180 6.14 14.60 21.73
C GLU A 180 6.10 13.26 22.48
N SER A 181 5.75 12.16 21.82
CA SER A 181 5.80 10.83 22.44
C SER A 181 7.23 10.43 22.84
N THR A 182 8.22 10.72 21.99
CA THR A 182 9.63 10.43 22.25
C THR A 182 10.18 11.28 23.40
N HIS A 183 9.90 12.58 23.39
CA HIS A 183 10.27 13.50 24.47
C HIS A 183 9.56 13.15 25.79
N LYS A 184 8.30 12.71 25.76
CA LYS A 184 7.56 12.28 26.95
C LYS A 184 8.13 10.99 27.53
N VAL A 185 8.49 10.01 26.71
CA VAL A 185 9.19 8.79 27.19
C VAL A 185 10.56 9.15 27.77
N TYR A 186 11.34 10.01 27.10
CA TYR A 186 12.63 10.49 27.62
C TYR A 186 12.48 11.21 28.97
N TYR A 187 11.53 12.15 29.09
CA TYR A 187 11.28 12.90 30.31
C TYR A 187 10.78 12.01 31.47
N LEU A 188 9.87 11.08 31.18
CA LEU A 188 9.42 10.08 32.17
C LEU A 188 10.58 9.18 32.62
N ASN A 189 11.50 8.82 31.73
CA ASN A 189 12.67 8.02 32.09
C ASN A 189 13.70 8.81 32.92
N GLU A 190 13.94 10.09 32.65
CA GLU A 190 14.76 10.93 33.54
C GLU A 190 14.06 11.22 34.88
N GLN A 191 12.72 11.35 34.92
CA GLN A 191 11.98 11.43 36.18
C GLN A 191 12.08 10.13 36.98
N LEU A 192 11.88 8.96 36.35
CA LEU A 192 12.07 7.66 37.00
C LEU A 192 13.50 7.50 37.52
N LYS A 193 14.51 7.94 36.76
CA LYS A 193 15.93 7.91 37.14
C LYS A 193 16.28 8.91 38.25
N ALA A 194 15.56 10.02 38.40
CA ALA A 194 15.68 10.92 39.55
C ALA A 194 15.07 10.26 40.80
N ILE A 195 13.82 9.76 40.68
CA ILE A 195 13.10 9.06 41.74
C ILE A 195 13.87 7.80 42.21
N GLN A 196 14.47 7.05 41.28
CA GLN A 196 15.28 5.88 41.60
C GLN A 196 16.56 6.24 42.35
N ARG A 197 17.23 7.36 42.04
CA ARG A 197 18.38 7.84 42.84
C ARG A 197 17.96 8.28 44.24
N GLU A 198 16.84 8.98 44.37
CA GLU A 198 16.31 9.39 45.68
C GLU A 198 15.89 8.16 46.53
N LEU A 199 15.45 7.07 45.88
CA LEU A 199 15.23 5.76 46.51
C LEU A 199 16.54 5.00 46.82
N GLU A 200 17.54 5.03 45.94
CA GLU A 200 18.87 4.43 46.16
C GLU A 200 19.66 5.11 47.30
N GLU A 201 19.45 6.42 47.52
CA GLU A 201 20.00 7.15 48.68
C GLU A 201 19.24 6.92 49.99
N SER A 202 18.02 6.33 49.95
CA SER A 202 17.19 6.11 51.15
C SER A 202 17.02 4.64 51.55
N ASP A 203 16.99 3.68 50.61
CA ASP A 203 16.94 2.24 50.88
C ASP A 203 18.17 1.50 50.33
N GLY A 204 18.98 0.97 51.25
CA GLY A 204 20.24 0.30 50.95
C GLY A 204 20.09 -1.04 50.22
N ALA A 205 20.11 -1.00 48.89
CA ALA A 205 20.42 -2.11 47.99
C ALA A 205 19.51 -3.37 48.04
N CYS A 206 18.28 -3.26 47.53
CA CYS A 206 17.52 -4.39 46.97
C CYS A 206 16.48 -3.95 45.92
N CYS A 207 16.59 -4.40 44.65
CA CYS A 207 15.47 -4.69 43.72
C CYS A 207 15.88 -5.18 42.31
N ASP A 208 17.12 -4.95 41.83
CA ASP A 208 17.50 -5.23 40.42
C ASP A 208 17.92 -6.68 40.10
N SER A 209 18.04 -7.56 41.09
CA SER A 209 18.59 -8.91 40.94
C SER A 209 17.66 -9.91 40.23
N ASP A 210 16.34 -9.70 40.30
CA ASP A 210 15.37 -10.70 39.86
C ASP A 210 15.44 -10.98 38.35
N SER A 211 15.49 -9.93 37.51
CA SER A 211 15.46 -10.09 36.04
C SER A 211 16.69 -10.85 35.50
N ALA A 212 17.88 -10.60 36.06
CA ALA A 212 19.09 -11.31 35.69
C ALA A 212 19.09 -12.77 36.20
N SER A 213 18.47 -13.03 37.36
CA SER A 213 18.30 -14.40 37.88
C SER A 213 17.23 -15.20 37.12
N GLU A 214 16.20 -14.54 36.59
CA GLU A 214 15.18 -15.17 35.74
C GLU A 214 15.80 -15.71 34.43
N PHE A 215 16.65 -14.90 33.78
CA PHE A 215 17.42 -15.33 32.61
C PHE A 215 18.34 -16.52 32.95
N GLU A 216 19.03 -16.48 34.08
CA GLU A 216 19.93 -17.56 34.53
C GLU A 216 19.18 -18.87 34.81
N ARG A 217 17.98 -18.80 35.42
CA ARG A 217 17.08 -19.95 35.59
C ARG A 217 16.61 -20.49 34.23
N LYS A 218 16.22 -19.62 33.29
CA LYS A 218 15.78 -20.01 31.95
C LYS A 218 16.88 -20.68 31.14
N ILE A 219 18.09 -20.09 31.07
CA ILE A 219 19.27 -20.66 30.37
C ILE A 219 19.59 -22.08 30.86
N ASN A 220 19.45 -22.35 32.16
CA ASN A 220 19.69 -23.67 32.72
C ASN A 220 18.52 -24.66 32.53
N ALA A 221 17.29 -24.17 32.31
CA ALA A 221 16.11 -25.00 32.04
C ALA A 221 15.91 -25.32 30.55
N THR A 222 16.44 -24.50 29.65
CA THR A 222 16.40 -24.73 28.18
C THR A 222 17.56 -25.63 27.73
N PRO A 223 17.31 -26.70 26.95
CA PRO A 223 18.37 -27.56 26.40
C PRO A 223 19.02 -26.89 25.16
N LEU A 224 19.74 -25.80 25.41
CA LEU A 224 20.54 -25.07 24.41
C LEU A 224 21.70 -25.94 23.87
N SER A 225 22.16 -25.65 22.64
CA SER A 225 23.46 -26.14 22.17
C SER A 225 24.60 -25.55 23.01
N GLU A 226 25.79 -26.16 22.96
CA GLU A 226 26.94 -25.71 23.77
C GLU A 226 27.36 -24.27 23.38
N GLU A 227 27.41 -23.97 22.09
CA GLU A 227 27.64 -22.61 21.56
C GLU A 227 26.56 -21.62 22.04
N ALA A 228 25.27 -21.96 21.86
CA ALA A 228 24.17 -21.10 22.28
C ALA A 228 24.22 -20.81 23.79
N LYS A 229 24.60 -21.81 24.59
CA LYS A 229 24.73 -21.70 26.05
C LYS A 229 25.93 -20.84 26.44
N GLU A 230 27.09 -21.00 25.81
CA GLU A 230 28.26 -20.14 26.07
C GLU A 230 27.95 -18.68 25.68
N ARG A 231 27.37 -18.44 24.50
CA ARG A 231 26.97 -17.11 24.04
C ARG A 231 25.96 -16.46 25.00
N ALA A 232 24.94 -17.20 25.43
CA ALA A 232 23.96 -16.74 26.42
C ALA A 232 24.58 -16.39 27.77
N LEU A 233 25.53 -17.21 28.27
CA LEU A 233 26.23 -16.94 29.52
C LEU A 233 27.22 -15.77 29.41
N SER A 234 27.83 -15.56 28.25
CA SER A 234 28.68 -14.40 27.95
C SER A 234 27.86 -13.10 27.93
N ASP A 235 26.75 -13.08 27.20
CA ASP A 235 25.88 -11.91 27.12
C ASP A 235 25.13 -11.66 28.45
N LEU A 236 24.80 -12.69 29.24
CA LEU A 236 24.30 -12.51 30.62
C LEU A 236 25.36 -11.91 31.56
N LYS A 237 26.64 -12.31 31.45
CA LYS A 237 27.75 -11.70 32.21
C LYS A 237 27.99 -10.23 31.84
N ARG A 238 27.63 -9.82 30.61
CA ARG A 238 27.61 -8.41 30.17
C ARG A 238 26.40 -7.68 30.75
N TYR A 239 25.20 -8.25 30.60
CA TYR A 239 23.95 -7.70 31.14
C TYR A 239 24.03 -7.43 32.65
N LYS A 240 24.56 -8.38 33.44
CA LYS A 240 24.81 -8.25 34.90
C LYS A 240 25.82 -7.14 35.29
N LYS A 241 26.55 -6.54 34.33
CA LYS A 241 27.51 -5.44 34.55
C LYS A 241 27.05 -4.11 33.95
N MET A 242 25.96 -4.10 33.18
CA MET A 242 25.44 -2.91 32.50
C MET A 242 24.32 -2.27 33.32
N ASN A 243 24.14 -0.96 33.17
CA ASN A 243 22.92 -0.32 33.65
C ASN A 243 21.72 -0.83 32.83
N LEU A 244 20.68 -1.35 33.50
CA LEU A 244 19.49 -1.94 32.88
C LEU A 244 18.73 -0.96 31.97
N MET A 245 18.83 0.35 32.22
CA MET A 245 18.19 1.40 31.42
C MET A 245 18.98 1.77 30.16
N SER A 246 20.14 1.15 29.90
CA SER A 246 20.94 1.43 28.70
C SER A 246 20.32 0.83 27.41
N PRO A 247 20.56 1.44 26.24
CA PRO A 247 20.15 0.83 24.95
C PRO A 247 20.78 -0.55 24.72
N GLU A 248 22.03 -0.74 25.17
CA GLU A 248 22.75 -2.02 25.06
C GLU A 248 22.12 -3.12 25.91
N ALA A 249 21.76 -2.82 27.18
CA ALA A 249 21.03 -3.76 28.03
C ALA A 249 19.67 -4.13 27.42
N ASN A 250 18.98 -3.19 26.77
CA ASN A 250 17.75 -3.48 26.04
C ASN A 250 17.97 -4.42 24.85
N ILE A 251 19.02 -4.21 24.05
CA ILE A 251 19.38 -5.11 22.92
C ILE A 251 19.71 -6.51 23.44
N ILE A 252 20.51 -6.64 24.52
CA ILE A 252 20.88 -7.93 25.12
C ILE A 252 19.65 -8.62 25.74
N SER A 253 18.79 -7.89 26.46
CA SER A 253 17.55 -8.41 27.04
C SER A 253 16.61 -8.94 25.94
N SER A 254 16.49 -8.22 24.82
CA SER A 254 15.73 -8.65 23.65
C SER A 254 16.33 -9.90 22.99
N TYR A 255 17.65 -9.95 22.82
CA TYR A 255 18.34 -11.13 22.28
C TYR A 255 18.15 -12.36 23.17
N LEU A 256 18.37 -12.26 24.48
CA LEU A 256 18.18 -13.38 25.42
C LEU A 256 16.73 -13.87 25.41
N LYS A 257 15.73 -12.98 25.32
CA LYS A 257 14.32 -13.35 25.14
C LYS A 257 14.09 -14.07 23.80
N TRP A 258 14.69 -13.63 22.70
CA TRP A 258 14.60 -14.33 21.41
C TRP A 258 15.23 -15.71 21.45
N LEU A 259 16.44 -15.84 22.00
CA LEU A 259 17.18 -17.10 22.10
C LEU A 259 16.45 -18.14 22.97
N LEU A 260 15.91 -17.72 24.13
CA LEU A 260 15.29 -18.62 25.10
C LEU A 260 13.85 -19.02 24.75
N ASP A 261 13.13 -18.20 23.99
CA ASP A 261 11.78 -18.53 23.51
C ASP A 261 11.79 -19.49 22.31
N LEU A 262 12.95 -19.76 21.71
CA LEU A 262 13.06 -20.72 20.59
C LEU A 262 12.86 -22.18 21.06
N PRO A 263 12.35 -23.04 20.16
CA PRO A 263 12.14 -24.44 20.48
C PRO A 263 13.44 -25.24 20.37
N TRP A 264 14.29 -25.16 21.39
CA TRP A 264 15.45 -26.04 21.52
C TRP A 264 15.02 -27.43 22.01
N GLY A 265 15.38 -28.49 21.27
CA GLY A 265 15.13 -29.89 21.62
C GLY A 265 13.65 -30.35 21.72
N LYS A 266 12.70 -29.50 21.33
CA LYS A 266 11.24 -29.75 21.44
C LYS A 266 10.66 -30.33 20.16
N PHE A 267 10.75 -31.65 20.02
CA PHE A 267 10.14 -32.38 18.90
C PHE A 267 8.70 -32.78 19.22
N LYS A 268 7.79 -32.59 18.26
CA LYS A 268 6.42 -33.15 18.31
C LYS A 268 6.45 -34.59 17.80
N ASN A 269 5.61 -35.47 18.36
CA ASN A 269 5.59 -36.89 17.99
C ASN A 269 4.93 -37.10 16.61
N THR A 270 5.75 -37.16 15.56
CA THR A 270 5.32 -37.30 14.16
C THR A 270 5.27 -38.78 13.71
N ARG A 271 4.44 -39.60 14.38
CA ARG A 271 4.17 -40.96 13.90
C ARG A 271 3.22 -40.90 12.70
N ILE A 272 3.76 -41.10 11.49
CA ILE A 272 2.98 -41.19 10.26
C ILE A 272 2.23 -42.53 10.24
N ASP A 273 0.92 -42.48 10.04
CA ASP A 273 0.05 -43.62 9.77
C ASP A 273 -0.61 -43.38 8.41
N MET A 274 -0.25 -44.18 7.42
CA MET A 274 -0.71 -44.00 6.03
C MET A 274 -2.23 -44.07 5.89
N GLU A 275 -2.93 -44.90 6.67
CA GLU A 275 -4.39 -45.04 6.54
C GLU A 275 -5.12 -43.82 7.11
N ASN A 276 -4.67 -43.32 8.27
CA ASN A 276 -5.18 -42.09 8.85
C ASN A 276 -4.79 -40.84 8.03
N SER A 277 -3.54 -40.76 7.56
CA SER A 277 -3.08 -39.67 6.68
C SER A 277 -3.91 -39.58 5.41
N LEU A 278 -4.21 -40.72 4.75
CA LEU A 278 -5.06 -40.76 3.55
C LEU A 278 -6.50 -40.31 3.84
N LYS A 279 -7.07 -40.67 4.99
CA LYS A 279 -8.40 -40.19 5.42
C LYS A 279 -8.41 -38.67 5.65
N ILE A 280 -7.38 -38.13 6.30
CA ILE A 280 -7.24 -36.68 6.56
C ILE A 280 -7.09 -35.91 5.24
N LEU A 281 -6.22 -36.36 4.34
CA LEU A 281 -5.97 -35.73 3.04
C LEU A 281 -7.25 -35.72 2.17
N ASN A 282 -7.95 -36.85 2.08
CA ASN A 282 -9.21 -36.95 1.33
C ASN A 282 -10.35 -36.13 1.95
N GLY A 283 -10.37 -35.94 3.27
CA GLY A 283 -11.39 -35.15 3.95
C GLY A 283 -11.19 -33.63 3.88
N ASN A 284 -9.93 -33.16 3.81
CA ASN A 284 -9.59 -31.74 3.95
C ASN A 284 -9.14 -31.05 2.65
N HIS A 285 -8.86 -31.76 1.56
CA HIS A 285 -8.42 -31.15 0.30
C HIS A 285 -9.58 -30.46 -0.45
N TYR A 286 -9.52 -29.13 -0.55
CA TYR A 286 -10.47 -28.36 -1.36
C TYR A 286 -9.81 -27.19 -2.11
N GLY A 287 -10.12 -27.10 -3.40
CA GLY A 287 -9.53 -26.12 -4.32
C GLY A 287 -8.05 -26.41 -4.65
N VAL A 288 -7.51 -25.77 -5.69
CA VAL A 288 -6.16 -26.09 -6.22
C VAL A 288 -5.07 -25.83 -5.18
N GLY A 289 -5.37 -24.97 -4.21
CA GLY A 289 -5.19 -25.30 -2.79
C GLY A 289 -3.80 -25.74 -2.33
N LYS A 290 -2.73 -25.29 -2.98
CA LYS A 290 -1.33 -25.55 -2.57
C LYS A 290 -1.16 -25.33 -1.04
N THR A 291 -1.76 -24.25 -0.53
CA THR A 291 -1.84 -23.89 0.90
C THR A 291 -2.71 -24.84 1.75
N SER A 292 -3.88 -25.27 1.28
CA SER A 292 -4.78 -26.18 2.02
C SER A 292 -4.28 -27.64 2.00
N LEU A 293 -3.64 -28.06 0.91
CA LEU A 293 -2.92 -29.33 0.81
C LEU A 293 -1.76 -29.36 1.79
N ALA A 294 -0.88 -28.35 1.81
CA ALA A 294 0.23 -28.28 2.77
C ALA A 294 -0.24 -28.27 4.23
N LYS A 295 -1.36 -27.60 4.55
CA LYS A 295 -1.99 -27.67 5.88
C LYS A 295 -2.50 -29.08 6.21
N SER A 296 -3.11 -29.75 5.24
CA SER A 296 -3.60 -31.13 5.39
C SER A 296 -2.44 -32.13 5.56
N ILE A 297 -1.30 -31.90 4.91
CA ILE A 297 -0.05 -32.68 5.11
C ILE A 297 0.51 -32.45 6.52
N ALA A 298 0.50 -31.22 7.03
CA ALA A 298 0.93 -30.92 8.40
C ALA A 298 0.04 -31.63 9.44
N GLU A 299 -1.29 -31.59 9.25
CA GLU A 299 -2.26 -32.32 10.08
C GLU A 299 -2.05 -33.84 10.00
N ALA A 300 -1.89 -34.40 8.79
CA ALA A 300 -1.69 -35.82 8.55
C ALA A 300 -0.34 -36.37 9.07
N THR A 301 0.70 -35.54 9.12
CA THR A 301 2.03 -35.89 9.68
C THR A 301 2.15 -35.57 11.17
N GLY A 302 1.12 -34.94 11.77
CA GLY A 302 1.13 -34.50 13.16
C GLY A 302 2.06 -33.32 13.46
N ARG A 303 2.60 -32.63 12.44
CA ARG A 303 3.50 -31.47 12.59
C ARG A 303 2.73 -30.21 12.98
N GLU A 304 3.43 -29.15 13.38
CA GLU A 304 2.83 -27.80 13.45
C GLU A 304 2.88 -27.14 12.08
N PHE A 305 1.79 -26.49 11.65
CA PHE A 305 1.72 -25.83 10.35
C PHE A 305 2.16 -24.36 10.44
N VAL A 306 3.12 -23.99 9.59
CA VAL A 306 3.74 -22.66 9.56
C VAL A 306 3.75 -22.15 8.13
N ARG A 307 3.39 -20.88 7.90
CA ARG A 307 3.39 -20.28 6.55
C ARG A 307 4.26 -19.04 6.47
N VAL A 308 5.18 -19.05 5.51
CA VAL A 308 6.08 -17.94 5.18
C VAL A 308 5.79 -17.50 3.75
N SER A 309 5.25 -16.30 3.57
CA SER A 309 5.09 -15.74 2.22
C SER A 309 6.41 -15.13 1.74
N LEU A 310 6.87 -15.60 0.59
CA LEU A 310 8.11 -15.20 -0.08
C LEU A 310 7.87 -14.23 -1.25
N GLY A 311 6.65 -14.13 -1.75
CA GLY A 311 6.29 -13.19 -2.81
C GLY A 311 6.61 -11.74 -2.43
N GLY A 312 7.41 -11.07 -3.27
CA GLY A 312 7.85 -9.70 -3.03
C GLY A 312 8.98 -9.56 -2.00
N ILE A 313 9.72 -10.63 -1.67
CA ILE A 313 11.02 -10.50 -0.99
C ILE A 313 12.10 -10.12 -2.00
N HIS A 314 12.83 -9.04 -1.69
CA HIS A 314 13.96 -8.52 -2.47
C HIS A 314 15.26 -8.40 -1.64
N ASP A 315 15.21 -8.66 -0.32
CA ASP A 315 16.33 -8.46 0.61
C ASP A 315 16.59 -9.74 1.41
N GLU A 316 17.83 -10.22 1.39
CA GLU A 316 18.32 -11.38 2.15
C GLU A 316 18.04 -11.23 3.67
N SER A 317 18.06 -9.98 4.16
CA SER A 317 17.79 -9.63 5.56
C SER A 317 16.38 -10.01 6.03
N GLU A 318 15.42 -10.20 5.11
CA GLU A 318 14.10 -10.71 5.50
C GLU A 318 14.15 -12.20 5.90
N ILE A 319 15.08 -12.97 5.34
CA ILE A 319 15.19 -14.42 5.57
C ILE A 319 16.15 -14.70 6.73
N ARG A 320 17.34 -14.08 6.72
CA ARG A 320 18.42 -14.24 7.72
C ARG A 320 18.44 -13.18 8.82
N GLY A 321 17.58 -12.15 8.79
CA GLY A 321 17.53 -11.10 9.81
C GLY A 321 18.62 -10.03 9.67
N HIS A 322 18.62 -9.08 10.61
CA HIS A 322 19.62 -8.00 10.71
C HIS A 322 20.58 -8.24 11.88
N ARG A 323 21.86 -7.84 11.71
CA ARG A 323 22.87 -7.85 12.80
C ARG A 323 22.44 -6.97 13.98
N ARG A 324 22.88 -7.31 15.19
CA ARG A 324 22.48 -6.68 16.47
C ARG A 324 23.00 -5.24 16.70
N THR A 325 23.32 -4.48 15.64
CA THR A 325 24.06 -3.21 15.72
C THR A 325 23.22 -1.99 16.09
N TYR A 326 21.89 -2.09 16.15
CA TYR A 326 21.00 -0.98 16.50
C TYR A 326 19.70 -1.42 17.17
N VAL A 327 19.09 -0.51 17.93
CA VAL A 327 17.76 -0.68 18.52
C VAL A 327 16.72 -0.78 17.40
N GLY A 328 16.11 -1.96 17.25
CA GLY A 328 15.20 -2.28 16.13
C GLY A 328 15.72 -3.36 15.18
N ALA A 329 16.96 -3.83 15.35
CA ALA A 329 17.42 -5.08 14.73
C ALA A 329 16.49 -6.25 15.12
N MET A 330 16.21 -7.13 14.15
CA MET A 330 15.23 -8.21 14.27
C MET A 330 15.75 -9.49 13.59
N PRO A 331 15.43 -10.69 14.12
CA PRO A 331 15.76 -11.95 13.47
C PRO A 331 14.95 -12.16 12.19
N GLY A 332 15.38 -13.10 11.35
CA GLY A 332 14.77 -13.43 10.07
C GLY A 332 13.38 -14.05 10.15
N LYS A 333 12.69 -14.12 9.00
CA LYS A 333 11.37 -14.75 8.87
C LYS A 333 11.37 -16.20 9.37
N ILE A 334 12.45 -16.96 9.14
CA ILE A 334 12.56 -18.37 9.58
C ILE A 334 12.52 -18.47 11.12
N ILE A 335 13.43 -17.77 11.81
CA ILE A 335 13.52 -17.74 13.27
C ILE A 335 12.23 -17.20 13.93
N LYS A 336 11.65 -16.13 13.39
CA LYS A 336 10.36 -15.57 13.83
C LYS A 336 9.22 -16.58 13.79
N GLN A 337 9.26 -17.49 12.82
CA GLN A 337 8.20 -18.47 12.56
C GLN A 337 8.43 -19.78 13.34
N LEU A 338 9.68 -20.21 13.56
CA LEU A 338 10.02 -21.30 14.50
C LEU A 338 9.57 -20.98 15.93
N LYS A 339 9.76 -19.72 16.38
CA LYS A 339 9.24 -19.25 17.68
C LYS A 339 7.71 -19.34 17.78
N GLN A 340 6.99 -19.10 16.69
CA GLN A 340 5.53 -19.26 16.66
C GLN A 340 5.11 -20.75 16.68
N ALA A 341 5.86 -21.61 15.99
CA ALA A 341 5.63 -23.05 15.92
C ALA A 341 5.94 -23.81 17.22
N LYS A 342 6.83 -23.28 18.08
CA LYS A 342 7.23 -23.86 19.38
C LYS A 342 7.75 -25.31 19.31
N THR A 343 8.15 -25.77 18.13
CA THR A 343 8.64 -27.13 17.84
C THR A 343 9.84 -27.09 16.90
N CYS A 344 10.73 -28.09 16.97
CA CYS A 344 11.89 -28.22 16.06
C CYS A 344 11.53 -28.84 14.70
N ASN A 345 10.42 -29.57 14.63
CA ASN A 345 9.98 -30.33 13.44
C ASN A 345 8.62 -29.87 12.83
N PRO A 346 8.33 -28.56 12.69
CA PRO A 346 7.13 -28.09 12.00
C PRO A 346 7.18 -28.40 10.49
N LEU A 347 6.06 -28.13 9.82
CA LEU A 347 5.98 -28.03 8.37
C LEU A 347 5.97 -26.54 7.97
N PHE A 348 6.99 -26.12 7.23
CA PHE A 348 7.14 -24.77 6.68
C PHE A 348 6.61 -24.72 5.25
N LEU A 349 5.50 -24.01 5.05
CA LEU A 349 4.99 -23.65 3.74
C LEU A 349 5.66 -22.36 3.25
N LEU A 350 6.48 -22.46 2.21
CA LEU A 350 7.10 -21.35 1.50
C LEU A 350 6.19 -20.92 0.34
N ASP A 351 5.39 -19.88 0.57
CA ASP A 351 4.29 -19.48 -0.31
C ASP A 351 4.75 -18.44 -1.35
N GLU A 352 4.46 -18.66 -2.64
CA GLU A 352 4.83 -17.80 -3.78
C GLU A 352 6.35 -17.67 -4.02
N ILE A 353 7.07 -18.81 -4.04
CA ILE A 353 8.53 -18.85 -4.28
C ILE A 353 8.93 -18.38 -5.70
N ASP A 354 8.02 -18.48 -6.68
CA ASP A 354 8.17 -17.95 -8.04
C ASP A 354 8.01 -16.41 -8.13
N LYS A 355 7.96 -15.73 -6.98
CA LYS A 355 7.83 -14.28 -6.83
C LYS A 355 8.90 -13.68 -5.90
N VAL A 356 9.98 -14.41 -5.67
CA VAL A 356 11.23 -13.92 -5.04
C VAL A 356 12.03 -13.14 -6.09
N GLY A 357 12.45 -11.91 -5.76
CA GLY A 357 13.17 -11.01 -6.66
C GLY A 357 14.66 -10.88 -6.31
N SER A 358 15.52 -10.85 -7.32
CA SER A 358 16.95 -10.57 -7.18
C SER A 358 17.23 -9.07 -7.37
N ASP A 359 17.43 -8.34 -6.27
CA ASP A 359 17.78 -6.92 -6.28
C ASP A 359 19.30 -6.70 -6.10
N TYR A 360 19.78 -5.49 -6.39
CA TYR A 360 21.20 -5.12 -6.27
C TYR A 360 21.75 -5.19 -4.82
N ARG A 361 20.91 -5.44 -3.81
CA ARG A 361 21.30 -5.52 -2.39
C ARG A 361 21.75 -6.91 -1.95
N GLY A 362 21.47 -7.95 -2.75
CA GLY A 362 21.73 -9.35 -2.43
C GLY A 362 20.68 -10.24 -3.06
N ASP A 363 21.01 -11.51 -3.28
CA ASP A 363 20.04 -12.47 -3.79
C ASP A 363 19.38 -13.22 -2.62
N PRO A 364 18.10 -12.96 -2.28
CA PRO A 364 17.41 -13.71 -1.24
C PRO A 364 17.34 -15.22 -1.55
N THR A 365 17.53 -15.64 -2.81
CA THR A 365 17.66 -17.05 -3.19
C THR A 365 18.84 -17.73 -2.51
N ALA A 366 19.96 -17.03 -2.28
CA ALA A 366 21.12 -17.60 -1.60
C ALA A 366 20.80 -18.01 -0.15
N ALA A 367 20.02 -17.20 0.57
CA ALA A 367 19.55 -17.53 1.91
C ALA A 367 18.45 -18.60 1.91
N LEU A 368 17.62 -18.69 0.87
CA LEU A 368 16.69 -19.83 0.71
C LEU A 368 17.45 -21.14 0.46
N LEU A 369 18.52 -21.10 -0.34
CA LEU A 369 19.34 -22.29 -0.62
C LEU A 369 19.97 -22.86 0.66
N GLU A 370 20.59 -22.03 1.50
CA GLU A 370 21.13 -22.47 2.80
C GLU A 370 20.08 -23.13 3.71
N VAL A 371 18.85 -22.60 3.74
CA VAL A 371 17.74 -23.12 4.56
C VAL A 371 17.18 -24.44 4.00
N LEU A 372 17.23 -24.64 2.68
CA LEU A 372 16.65 -25.79 1.99
C LEU A 372 17.64 -26.93 1.73
N ASP A 373 18.93 -26.63 1.63
CA ASP A 373 19.99 -27.58 1.30
C ASP A 373 20.32 -28.47 2.53
N PRO A 374 20.14 -29.82 2.45
CA PRO A 374 20.30 -30.71 3.59
C PRO A 374 21.71 -30.71 4.24
N ASP A 375 22.75 -30.36 3.49
CA ASP A 375 24.12 -30.32 4.02
C ASP A 375 24.37 -29.03 4.82
N HIS A 376 23.62 -27.96 4.53
CA HIS A 376 23.79 -26.63 5.15
C HIS A 376 22.77 -26.34 6.25
N ASN A 377 21.52 -26.82 6.12
CA ASN A 377 20.41 -26.40 6.97
C ASN A 377 20.56 -26.80 8.46
N LYS A 378 21.41 -27.79 8.75
CA LYS A 378 21.80 -28.20 10.10
C LYS A 378 22.66 -27.14 10.83
N HIS A 379 23.40 -26.34 10.08
CA HIS A 379 24.33 -25.32 10.55
C HIS A 379 23.87 -23.91 10.13
N PHE A 380 22.56 -23.69 10.04
CA PHE A 380 21.98 -22.40 9.64
C PHE A 380 22.26 -21.30 10.67
N VAL A 381 22.77 -20.15 10.22
CA VAL A 381 23.09 -18.99 11.07
C VAL A 381 22.28 -17.77 10.66
N ASP A 382 21.40 -17.31 11.56
CA ASP A 382 20.68 -16.04 11.43
C ASP A 382 21.56 -14.86 11.89
N ASN A 383 21.60 -13.77 11.12
CA ASN A 383 22.40 -12.57 11.38
C ASN A 383 22.11 -11.91 12.75
N TYR A 384 20.90 -12.09 13.29
CA TYR A 384 20.55 -11.61 14.63
C TYR A 384 20.94 -12.61 15.72
N LEU A 385 20.90 -13.92 15.45
CA LEU A 385 21.25 -14.94 16.43
C LEU A 385 22.75 -15.20 16.57
N GLU A 386 23.55 -15.10 15.49
CA GLU A 386 25.02 -15.29 15.50
C GLU A 386 25.46 -16.63 16.15
N VAL A 387 24.63 -17.68 16.00
CA VAL A 387 24.73 -19.01 16.61
C VAL A 387 24.06 -20.00 15.66
N GLU A 388 24.58 -21.22 15.55
CA GLU A 388 24.01 -22.28 14.70
C GLU A 388 22.66 -22.80 15.23
N PHE A 389 21.68 -22.98 14.33
CA PHE A 389 20.38 -23.59 14.64
C PHE A 389 20.04 -24.71 13.65
N ASP A 390 19.77 -25.92 14.16
CA ASP A 390 19.47 -27.10 13.34
C ASP A 390 18.05 -27.04 12.73
N LEU A 391 17.98 -26.91 11.40
CA LEU A 391 16.74 -26.97 10.62
C LEU A 391 16.51 -28.33 9.94
N SER A 392 17.40 -29.31 10.08
CA SER A 392 17.33 -30.60 9.34
C SER A 392 16.05 -31.40 9.60
N ASN A 393 15.39 -31.14 10.72
CA ASN A 393 14.13 -31.78 11.13
C ASN A 393 12.87 -31.04 10.64
N VAL A 394 12.99 -29.84 10.07
CA VAL A 394 11.90 -29.03 9.51
C VAL A 394 11.48 -29.61 8.14
N MET A 395 10.18 -29.77 7.92
CA MET A 395 9.67 -30.19 6.61
C MET A 395 9.31 -28.97 5.77
N PHE A 396 10.06 -28.70 4.69
CA PHE A 396 9.76 -27.62 3.77
C PHE A 396 8.83 -28.06 2.64
N VAL A 397 7.84 -27.23 2.32
CA VAL A 397 6.92 -27.40 1.18
C VAL A 397 6.82 -26.04 0.48
N ALA A 398 7.09 -25.97 -0.82
CA ALA A 398 7.01 -24.71 -1.57
C ALA A 398 5.71 -24.62 -2.40
N THR A 399 5.21 -23.39 -2.61
CA THR A 399 4.18 -23.10 -3.62
C THR A 399 4.77 -22.19 -4.69
N ALA A 400 4.68 -22.64 -5.94
CA ALA A 400 5.05 -21.89 -7.13
C ALA A 400 3.86 -21.87 -8.10
N ASN A 401 3.60 -20.75 -8.78
CA ASN A 401 2.56 -20.67 -9.82
C ASN A 401 3.09 -20.95 -11.23
N SER A 402 4.33 -20.56 -11.52
CA SER A 402 5.07 -20.99 -12.70
C SER A 402 6.39 -21.67 -12.28
N LEU A 403 6.94 -22.55 -13.12
CA LEU A 403 8.26 -23.14 -12.91
C LEU A 403 9.41 -22.24 -13.41
N ASN A 404 9.09 -21.03 -13.90
CA ASN A 404 10.06 -20.02 -14.30
C ASN A 404 10.69 -19.32 -13.08
N MET A 405 11.60 -20.02 -12.40
CA MET A 405 12.35 -19.57 -11.22
C MET A 405 13.82 -20.02 -11.30
N GLN A 406 14.66 -19.61 -10.35
CA GLN A 406 16.09 -19.93 -10.39
C GLN A 406 16.37 -21.44 -10.36
N LYS A 407 17.19 -21.93 -11.30
CA LYS A 407 17.56 -23.35 -11.41
C LYS A 407 18.10 -23.97 -10.11
N PRO A 408 19.03 -23.35 -9.35
CA PRO A 408 19.57 -23.95 -8.13
C PRO A 408 18.55 -24.30 -7.05
N LEU A 409 17.35 -23.67 -7.05
CA LEU A 409 16.22 -24.06 -6.21
C LEU A 409 15.44 -25.24 -6.82
N LEU A 410 15.16 -25.20 -8.13
CA LEU A 410 14.46 -26.29 -8.84
C LEU A 410 15.24 -27.60 -8.77
N ASP A 411 16.56 -27.56 -8.94
CA ASP A 411 17.46 -28.71 -8.87
C ASP A 411 17.50 -29.36 -7.46
N ARG A 412 16.92 -28.69 -6.45
CA ARG A 412 16.76 -29.16 -5.06
C ARG A 412 15.30 -29.46 -4.67
N MET A 413 14.36 -29.45 -5.60
CA MET A 413 12.91 -29.58 -5.31
C MET A 413 12.22 -30.65 -6.16
N GLU A 414 11.36 -31.45 -5.53
CA GLU A 414 10.43 -32.32 -6.24
C GLU A 414 9.20 -31.53 -6.72
N ALA A 415 9.08 -31.34 -8.04
CA ALA A 415 8.04 -30.50 -8.63
C ALA A 415 6.74 -31.28 -8.90
N ILE A 416 5.78 -31.20 -7.97
CA ILE A 416 4.45 -31.80 -8.13
C ILE A 416 3.50 -30.83 -8.84
N GLN A 417 3.14 -31.13 -10.10
CA GLN A 417 2.21 -30.32 -10.88
C GLN A 417 0.74 -30.64 -10.50
N LEU A 418 -0.01 -29.61 -10.10
CA LEU A 418 -1.45 -29.70 -9.83
C LEU A 418 -2.22 -29.06 -10.99
N SER A 419 -3.16 -29.80 -11.60
CA SER A 419 -4.02 -29.32 -12.68
C SER A 419 -5.16 -28.42 -12.17
N GLY A 420 -5.81 -27.72 -13.09
CA GLY A 420 -7.14 -27.13 -12.85
C GLY A 420 -8.23 -28.21 -12.76
N TYR A 421 -9.45 -27.80 -12.41
CA TYR A 421 -10.60 -28.69 -12.26
C TYR A 421 -11.61 -28.59 -13.39
N THR A 422 -12.27 -29.71 -13.68
CA THR A 422 -13.51 -29.82 -14.45
C THR A 422 -14.69 -29.14 -13.72
N GLU A 423 -15.79 -28.86 -14.43
CA GLU A 423 -17.00 -28.29 -13.80
C GLU A 423 -17.60 -29.21 -12.73
N GLU A 424 -17.55 -30.53 -12.92
CA GLU A 424 -18.11 -31.52 -11.98
C GLU A 424 -17.29 -31.58 -10.68
N GLU A 425 -15.96 -31.58 -10.76
CA GLU A 425 -15.09 -31.47 -9.60
C GLU A 425 -15.31 -30.15 -8.85
N LYS A 426 -15.46 -29.02 -9.57
CA LYS A 426 -15.75 -27.73 -8.95
C LYS A 426 -17.11 -27.71 -8.24
N LEU A 427 -18.14 -28.34 -8.82
CA LEU A 427 -19.45 -28.52 -8.18
C LEU A 427 -19.32 -29.34 -6.89
N HIS A 428 -18.57 -30.44 -6.92
CA HIS A 428 -18.33 -31.27 -5.73
C HIS A 428 -17.55 -30.50 -4.66
N ILE A 429 -16.45 -29.83 -5.02
CA ILE A 429 -15.66 -28.97 -4.13
C ILE A 429 -16.51 -27.86 -3.52
N ALA A 430 -17.41 -27.26 -4.31
CA ALA A 430 -18.32 -26.22 -3.85
C ALA A 430 -19.29 -26.74 -2.77
N LYS A 431 -19.91 -27.90 -3.00
CA LYS A 431 -20.85 -28.55 -2.07
C LYS A 431 -20.16 -29.07 -0.81
N SER A 432 -19.11 -29.88 -0.96
CA SER A 432 -18.51 -30.63 0.14
C SER A 432 -17.68 -29.74 1.08
N HIS A 433 -17.11 -28.63 0.58
CA HIS A 433 -16.18 -27.82 1.38
C HIS A 433 -16.44 -26.29 1.31
N LEU A 434 -16.65 -25.69 0.13
CA LEU A 434 -16.76 -24.22 0.06
C LEU A 434 -18.01 -23.70 0.75
N ILE A 435 -19.18 -24.28 0.49
CA ILE A 435 -20.46 -23.86 1.09
C ILE A 435 -20.47 -24.10 2.62
N PRO A 436 -20.07 -25.27 3.16
CA PRO A 436 -19.95 -25.49 4.61
C PRO A 436 -18.98 -24.54 5.31
N ASN A 437 -17.84 -24.24 4.69
CA ASN A 437 -16.85 -23.32 5.29
C ASN A 437 -17.31 -21.86 5.21
N LEU A 438 -17.85 -21.41 4.06
CA LEU A 438 -18.44 -20.08 3.92
C LEU A 438 -19.62 -19.88 4.88
N ARG A 439 -20.47 -20.91 5.08
CA ARG A 439 -21.57 -20.91 6.05
C ARG A 439 -21.05 -20.62 7.47
N LYS A 440 -19.98 -21.29 7.89
CA LYS A 440 -19.32 -21.06 9.20
C LYS A 440 -18.69 -19.66 9.27
N GLU A 441 -18.01 -19.22 8.21
CA GLU A 441 -17.43 -17.85 8.11
C GLU A 441 -18.47 -16.73 8.23
N HIS A 442 -19.72 -16.97 7.81
CA HIS A 442 -20.82 -15.99 7.84
C HIS A 442 -21.88 -16.23 8.93
N GLY A 443 -21.77 -17.29 9.74
CA GLY A 443 -22.65 -17.59 10.86
C GLY A 443 -24.08 -18.05 10.50
N LEU A 444 -24.32 -18.53 9.27
CA LEU A 444 -25.65 -18.92 8.79
C LEU A 444 -26.07 -20.31 9.27
N ARG A 445 -27.30 -20.50 9.75
CA ARG A 445 -27.83 -21.84 10.10
C ARG A 445 -28.15 -22.67 8.87
N GLU A 446 -28.31 -23.98 9.03
CA GLU A 446 -28.46 -24.93 7.92
C GLU A 446 -29.63 -24.66 6.98
N LYS A 447 -30.75 -24.12 7.50
CA LYS A 447 -31.97 -23.85 6.73
C LYS A 447 -32.12 -22.40 6.26
N GLU A 448 -31.20 -21.50 6.64
CA GLU A 448 -31.33 -20.06 6.34
C GLU A 448 -30.87 -19.70 4.91
N TRP A 449 -30.01 -20.52 4.31
CA TRP A 449 -29.46 -20.28 2.97
C TRP A 449 -29.15 -21.60 2.25
N GLU A 450 -29.62 -21.75 1.01
CA GLU A 450 -29.40 -22.90 0.14
C GLU A 450 -29.17 -22.44 -1.32
N ILE A 451 -28.51 -23.26 -2.13
CA ILE A 451 -28.25 -22.98 -3.54
C ILE A 451 -28.37 -24.28 -4.36
N SER A 452 -29.03 -24.23 -5.51
CA SER A 452 -29.20 -25.39 -6.38
C SER A 452 -27.98 -25.63 -7.30
N ASP A 453 -27.79 -26.88 -7.72
CA ASP A 453 -26.73 -27.29 -8.65
C ASP A 453 -26.69 -26.43 -9.91
N GLY A 454 -27.85 -26.15 -10.52
CA GLY A 454 -27.98 -25.30 -11.70
C GLY A 454 -27.47 -23.86 -11.45
N ALA A 455 -27.75 -23.30 -10.28
CA ALA A 455 -27.21 -22.00 -9.89
C ALA A 455 -25.68 -22.03 -9.70
N ILE A 456 -25.11 -23.14 -9.21
CA ILE A 456 -23.64 -23.31 -9.13
C ILE A 456 -23.04 -23.41 -10.54
N TYR A 457 -23.65 -24.17 -11.46
CA TYR A 457 -23.24 -24.19 -12.88
C TYR A 457 -23.30 -22.79 -13.52
N ASP A 458 -24.35 -22.02 -13.26
CA ASP A 458 -24.46 -20.65 -13.77
C ASP A 458 -23.35 -19.73 -13.24
N LEU A 459 -22.97 -19.85 -11.95
CA LEU A 459 -21.79 -19.14 -11.41
C LEU A 459 -20.51 -19.52 -12.17
N MET A 460 -20.27 -20.83 -12.32
CA MET A 460 -19.07 -21.36 -12.94
C MET A 460 -18.93 -20.91 -14.41
N ARG A 461 -20.05 -20.82 -15.14
CA ARG A 461 -20.09 -20.53 -16.58
C ARG A 461 -20.20 -19.05 -16.92
N PHE A 462 -21.03 -18.29 -16.20
CA PHE A 462 -21.37 -16.90 -16.56
C PHE A 462 -20.76 -15.83 -15.65
N TYR A 463 -20.21 -16.20 -14.48
CA TYR A 463 -19.70 -15.24 -13.49
C TYR A 463 -18.23 -15.49 -13.07
N THR A 464 -17.63 -16.63 -13.45
CA THR A 464 -16.21 -16.92 -13.22
C THR A 464 -15.51 -17.40 -14.50
N ARG A 465 -14.25 -16.99 -14.70
CA ARG A 465 -13.32 -17.59 -15.67
C ARG A 465 -12.00 -17.83 -14.95
N GLU A 466 -11.77 -19.07 -14.51
CA GLU A 466 -10.57 -19.51 -13.79
C GLU A 466 -10.41 -21.04 -13.90
N SER A 467 -9.19 -21.55 -13.82
CA SER A 467 -8.89 -22.99 -13.68
C SER A 467 -9.26 -23.54 -12.28
N GLY A 468 -9.16 -22.69 -11.25
CA GLY A 468 -9.46 -23.03 -9.86
C GLY A 468 -10.89 -22.71 -9.40
N VAL A 469 -11.00 -22.37 -8.11
CA VAL A 469 -12.27 -22.07 -7.40
C VAL A 469 -12.19 -20.80 -6.51
N ARG A 470 -11.20 -19.92 -6.74
CA ARG A 470 -10.94 -18.74 -5.91
C ARG A 470 -11.99 -17.65 -6.15
N ASN A 471 -12.36 -17.43 -7.41
CA ASN A 471 -13.47 -16.57 -7.78
C ASN A 471 -14.82 -17.25 -7.50
N LEU A 472 -14.93 -18.58 -7.63
CA LEU A 472 -16.13 -19.32 -7.20
C LEU A 472 -16.42 -19.14 -5.69
N LYS A 473 -15.40 -19.26 -4.81
CA LYS A 473 -15.57 -18.94 -3.38
C LYS A 473 -15.99 -17.47 -3.17
N ARG A 474 -15.43 -16.53 -3.93
CA ARG A 474 -15.77 -15.09 -3.84
C ARG A 474 -17.22 -14.80 -4.23
N GLU A 475 -17.73 -15.40 -5.30
CA GLU A 475 -19.12 -15.19 -5.72
C GLU A 475 -20.09 -15.88 -4.78
N LEU A 476 -19.83 -17.11 -4.33
CA LEU A 476 -20.62 -17.76 -3.28
C LEU A 476 -20.68 -16.91 -1.99
N ALA A 477 -19.55 -16.32 -1.57
CA ALA A 477 -19.51 -15.37 -0.45
C ALA A 477 -20.26 -14.05 -0.75
N SER A 478 -20.34 -13.63 -2.01
CA SER A 478 -21.15 -12.48 -2.45
C SER A 478 -22.65 -12.78 -2.30
N LEU A 479 -23.08 -13.95 -2.77
CA LEU A 479 -24.46 -14.43 -2.65
C LEU A 479 -24.90 -14.57 -1.18
N MET A 480 -24.10 -15.24 -0.34
CA MET A 480 -24.42 -15.41 1.09
C MET A 480 -24.57 -14.07 1.81
N ARG A 481 -23.67 -13.10 1.58
CA ARG A 481 -23.77 -11.76 2.19
C ARG A 481 -24.98 -10.96 1.70
N LYS A 482 -25.37 -11.11 0.43
CA LYS A 482 -26.59 -10.47 -0.11
C LYS A 482 -27.85 -11.10 0.47
N GLY A 483 -27.90 -12.43 0.58
CA GLY A 483 -29.00 -13.14 1.24
C GLY A 483 -29.14 -12.80 2.72
N MET A 484 -28.03 -12.79 3.46
CA MET A 484 -28.01 -12.37 4.87
C MET A 484 -28.50 -10.92 5.04
N ARG A 485 -28.13 -10.01 4.13
CA ARG A 485 -28.68 -8.64 4.12
C ARG A 485 -30.19 -8.63 3.91
N GLU A 486 -30.72 -9.43 2.97
CA GLU A 486 -32.16 -9.48 2.72
C GLU A 486 -32.93 -10.00 3.95
N ILE A 487 -32.47 -11.12 4.55
CA ILE A 487 -33.03 -11.69 5.79
C ILE A 487 -33.00 -10.67 6.96
N LEU A 488 -31.94 -9.88 7.09
CA LEU A 488 -31.82 -8.84 8.13
C LEU A 488 -32.60 -7.55 7.83
N THR A 489 -32.93 -7.29 6.56
CA THR A 489 -33.64 -6.06 6.14
C THR A 489 -35.16 -6.27 6.09
N ASP A 490 -35.62 -7.52 5.96
CA ASP A 490 -37.04 -7.87 6.00
C ASP A 490 -37.65 -7.63 7.39
N LYS A 491 -38.30 -6.47 7.53
CA LYS A 491 -39.06 -6.09 8.73
C LYS A 491 -40.25 -7.01 9.03
N THR A 492 -40.68 -7.84 8.08
CA THR A 492 -41.83 -8.74 8.25
C THR A 492 -41.46 -10.11 8.85
N LYS A 493 -40.17 -10.47 8.85
CA LYS A 493 -39.67 -11.81 9.22
C LYS A 493 -40.29 -12.96 8.40
N THR A 494 -40.77 -12.70 7.18
CA THR A 494 -41.35 -13.76 6.33
C THR A 494 -40.26 -14.57 5.63
N VAL A 495 -39.15 -13.92 5.24
CA VAL A 495 -37.98 -14.59 4.66
C VAL A 495 -37.14 -15.25 5.76
N THR A 496 -37.54 -16.46 6.16
CA THR A 496 -36.82 -17.31 7.14
C THR A 496 -35.78 -18.24 6.51
N SER A 497 -35.85 -18.43 5.19
CA SER A 497 -34.89 -19.18 4.38
C SER A 497 -34.76 -18.53 3.00
N LEU A 498 -33.56 -18.60 2.40
CA LEU A 498 -33.33 -18.16 1.02
C LEU A 498 -32.71 -19.30 0.20
N SER A 499 -33.44 -19.76 -0.82
CA SER A 499 -32.94 -20.68 -1.84
C SER A 499 -32.56 -19.92 -3.12
N ILE A 500 -31.36 -20.17 -3.64
CA ILE A 500 -30.86 -19.57 -4.89
C ILE A 500 -30.98 -20.58 -6.03
N THR A 501 -31.64 -20.17 -7.11
CA THR A 501 -31.92 -20.97 -8.33
C THR A 501 -31.36 -20.28 -9.57
N SER A 502 -31.28 -21.00 -10.70
CA SER A 502 -30.83 -20.47 -11.98
C SER A 502 -31.57 -19.19 -12.39
N ASP A 503 -32.89 -19.14 -12.16
CA ASP A 503 -33.75 -17.99 -12.50
C ASP A 503 -33.43 -16.78 -11.62
N ASN A 504 -33.32 -17.00 -10.30
CA ASN A 504 -33.18 -15.92 -9.32
C ASN A 504 -31.73 -15.46 -9.12
N ILE A 505 -30.73 -16.20 -9.63
CA ILE A 505 -29.31 -15.87 -9.42
C ILE A 505 -28.94 -14.49 -9.98
N SER A 506 -29.59 -14.07 -11.05
CA SER A 506 -29.43 -12.74 -11.67
C SER A 506 -29.67 -11.58 -10.69
N LYS A 507 -30.65 -11.71 -9.79
CA LYS A 507 -30.94 -10.73 -8.71
C LYS A 507 -29.74 -10.55 -7.76
N TYR A 508 -28.98 -11.62 -7.53
CA TYR A 508 -27.93 -11.66 -6.50
C TYR A 508 -26.52 -11.54 -7.08
N ALA A 509 -26.19 -12.24 -8.16
CA ALA A 509 -24.90 -12.13 -8.84
C ALA A 509 -24.80 -10.85 -9.70
N GLY A 510 -25.92 -10.37 -10.24
CA GLY A 510 -26.01 -9.22 -11.14
C GLY A 510 -26.10 -9.65 -12.60
N VAL A 511 -25.66 -8.77 -13.52
CA VAL A 511 -25.55 -9.09 -14.94
C VAL A 511 -24.44 -10.13 -15.16
N ARG A 512 -24.64 -11.06 -16.11
CA ARG A 512 -23.63 -12.04 -16.53
C ARG A 512 -22.34 -11.34 -16.97
N LYS A 513 -21.19 -11.90 -16.62
CA LYS A 513 -19.85 -11.31 -16.86
C LYS A 513 -19.11 -11.96 -18.03
N TYR A 514 -19.45 -13.21 -18.32
CA TYR A 514 -18.86 -14.02 -19.37
C TYR A 514 -19.98 -14.73 -20.13
N ASP A 515 -19.77 -14.93 -21.42
CA ASP A 515 -20.60 -15.80 -22.24
C ASP A 515 -20.00 -17.22 -22.28
N PHE A 516 -20.87 -18.22 -22.30
CA PHE A 516 -20.50 -19.63 -22.30
C PHE A 516 -21.10 -20.33 -23.52
N GLY A 517 -20.33 -21.22 -24.15
CA GLY A 517 -20.79 -22.00 -25.31
C GLY A 517 -20.90 -21.21 -26.61
N ILE A 518 -20.42 -19.96 -26.68
CA ILE A 518 -20.25 -19.23 -27.95
C ILE A 518 -18.97 -19.73 -28.64
N ILE A 519 -19.07 -20.94 -29.20
CA ILE A 519 -18.42 -21.22 -30.48
C ILE A 519 -19.26 -20.49 -31.53
N GLU A 520 -18.63 -19.89 -32.54
CA GLU A 520 -19.36 -19.30 -33.66
C GLU A 520 -20.23 -20.38 -34.33
N LYS A 521 -21.56 -20.19 -34.31
CA LYS A 521 -22.52 -21.23 -34.72
C LYS A 521 -22.39 -21.67 -36.17
N ASN A 522 -21.76 -20.83 -36.99
CA ASN A 522 -21.42 -21.08 -38.39
C ASN A 522 -19.90 -20.94 -38.53
N SER A 523 -19.26 -21.82 -39.29
CA SER A 523 -17.83 -21.70 -39.61
C SER A 523 -17.57 -20.42 -40.43
N LEU A 524 -16.75 -19.51 -39.92
CA LEU A 524 -16.29 -18.34 -40.67
C LEU A 524 -15.02 -18.65 -41.47
N VAL A 525 -14.93 -18.09 -42.68
CA VAL A 525 -13.72 -18.22 -43.51
C VAL A 525 -12.63 -17.30 -42.96
N GLY A 526 -11.46 -17.87 -42.67
CA GLY A 526 -10.31 -17.14 -42.14
C GLY A 526 -10.22 -17.09 -40.61
N VAL A 527 -11.21 -17.61 -39.88
CA VAL A 527 -11.21 -17.69 -38.41
C VAL A 527 -10.94 -19.14 -37.97
N VAL A 528 -10.03 -19.34 -37.02
CA VAL A 528 -9.70 -20.65 -36.45
C VAL A 528 -9.61 -20.56 -34.93
N THR A 529 -10.36 -21.41 -34.22
CA THR A 529 -10.24 -21.53 -32.76
C THR A 529 -9.06 -22.44 -32.40
N GLY A 530 -8.07 -21.90 -31.71
CA GLY A 530 -6.93 -22.63 -31.14
C GLY A 530 -7.04 -22.80 -29.63
N LEU A 531 -6.39 -23.84 -29.12
CA LEU A 531 -6.13 -24.02 -27.68
C LEU A 531 -4.81 -23.34 -27.32
N ALA A 532 -4.82 -22.48 -26.32
CA ALA A 532 -3.64 -21.86 -25.73
C ALA A 532 -3.42 -22.35 -24.30
N TYR A 533 -2.16 -22.40 -23.87
CA TYR A 533 -1.80 -22.66 -22.47
C TYR A 533 -1.14 -21.41 -21.87
N THR A 534 -1.61 -21.01 -20.68
CA THR A 534 -1.08 -19.87 -19.91
C THR A 534 -0.72 -20.34 -18.50
N ASP A 535 0.07 -19.55 -17.75
CA ASP A 535 0.33 -19.80 -16.32
C ASP A 535 -0.95 -19.83 -15.46
N THR A 536 -2.09 -19.36 -15.97
CA THR A 536 -3.39 -19.40 -15.26
C THR A 536 -4.27 -20.60 -15.66
N GLY A 537 -3.87 -21.37 -16.68
CA GLY A 537 -4.61 -22.51 -17.23
C GLY A 537 -4.68 -22.48 -18.77
N GLY A 538 -5.37 -23.48 -19.32
CA GLY A 538 -5.73 -23.48 -20.74
C GLY A 538 -6.85 -22.49 -21.05
N ASP A 539 -6.79 -21.87 -22.23
CA ASP A 539 -7.82 -20.96 -22.73
C ASP A 539 -8.08 -21.17 -24.24
N LEU A 540 -9.20 -20.69 -24.74
CA LEU A 540 -9.55 -20.71 -26.16
C LEU A 540 -9.26 -19.34 -26.79
N LEU A 541 -8.46 -19.34 -27.86
CA LEU A 541 -8.14 -18.14 -28.65
C LEU A 541 -8.71 -18.29 -30.06
N THR A 542 -9.27 -17.22 -30.62
CA THR A 542 -9.56 -17.11 -32.04
C THR A 542 -8.35 -16.50 -32.76
N ILE A 543 -7.88 -17.17 -33.81
CA ILE A 543 -6.91 -16.64 -34.76
C ILE A 543 -7.68 -16.21 -36.00
N GLU A 544 -7.62 -14.93 -36.32
CA GLU A 544 -8.31 -14.32 -37.47
C GLU A 544 -7.30 -14.00 -38.57
N SER A 545 -7.68 -14.28 -39.83
CA SER A 545 -6.86 -14.02 -41.01
C SER A 545 -7.74 -13.44 -42.12
N VAL A 546 -7.32 -12.30 -42.68
CA VAL A 546 -8.08 -11.56 -43.69
C VAL A 546 -7.22 -11.35 -44.93
N THR A 547 -7.63 -11.93 -46.05
CA THR A 547 -6.98 -11.75 -47.34
C THR A 547 -7.34 -10.40 -47.93
N MET A 548 -6.38 -9.47 -48.01
CA MET A 548 -6.55 -8.17 -48.68
C MET A 548 -5.62 -8.05 -49.89
N PRO A 549 -6.02 -7.34 -50.97
CA PRO A 549 -5.15 -7.10 -52.12
C PRO A 549 -3.96 -6.21 -51.72
N GLY A 550 -2.75 -6.76 -51.80
CA GLY A 550 -1.51 -6.10 -51.39
C GLY A 550 -0.29 -6.75 -52.03
N LYS A 551 0.92 -6.26 -51.69
CA LYS A 551 2.17 -6.71 -52.34
C LYS A 551 2.84 -7.95 -51.73
N GLY A 552 2.40 -8.41 -50.56
CA GLY A 552 2.94 -9.61 -49.88
C GLY A 552 4.43 -9.51 -49.57
N ALA A 553 4.77 -8.87 -48.44
CA ALA A 553 6.12 -8.85 -47.89
C ALA A 553 6.36 -10.08 -47.01
#